data_AF-A0AAD8FSJ8-F1
#
_entry.id   AF-A0AAD8FSJ8-F1
#
_cell.length_a   1.000
_cell.length_b   1.000
_cell.length_c   1.000
_cell.angle_alpha   90.00
_cell.angle_beta   90.00
_cell.angle_gamma   90.00
#
_symmetry.space_group_name_H-M   'P 1'
#
loop_
_entity.id
_entity.type
_entity.pdbx_description
1 polymer ?
#
loop_
_entity_poly.entity_id
_entity_poly.type
_entity_poly.pdbx_seq_one_letter_code
_entity_poly.pdbx_strand_id
1 'polypeptide(L)' 'MLRRKPTRLELKLDDVEEFDIVKKELESRKKQQEEVDVVGGASAASSDSKSRDQLINERIGYKPHPKPNNLPSLFGNLQF' A
#
# COMPACT_ATOMS: atom_id res chain seq x y z
N MET A 1 29.62 -32.32 32.88
CA MET A 1 28.55 -31.47 33.48
C MET A 1 27.23 -31.82 32.84
N LEU A 2 26.17 -32.04 33.61
CA LEU A 2 24.85 -32.38 33.08
C LEU A 2 24.11 -31.11 32.65
N ARG A 3 23.54 -31.11 31.45
CA ARG A 3 22.76 -29.98 30.90
C ARG A 3 21.26 -30.24 31.06
N ARG A 4 20.51 -29.24 31.50
CA ARG A 4 19.05 -29.27 31.55
C ARG A 4 18.44 -29.07 30.16
N LYS A 5 17.17 -29.43 30.03
CA LYS A 5 16.40 -29.18 28.80
C LYS A 5 16.11 -27.68 28.62
N PRO A 6 15.99 -27.19 27.38
CA PRO A 6 15.57 -25.82 27.09
C PRO A 6 14.17 -25.52 27.64
N THR A 7 13.93 -24.27 28.00
CA THR A 7 12.62 -23.82 28.49
C THR A 7 11.63 -23.75 27.32
N ARG A 8 10.43 -24.33 27.52
CA ARG A 8 9.28 -24.16 26.61
C ARG A 8 8.40 -23.04 27.15
N LEU A 9 8.01 -22.12 26.27
CA LEU A 9 7.06 -21.05 26.59
C LEU A 9 5.64 -21.57 26.40
N GLU A 10 4.74 -21.21 27.31
CA GLU A 10 3.32 -21.55 27.27
C GLU A 10 2.50 -20.26 27.26
N LEU A 11 1.36 -20.28 26.57
CA LEU A 11 0.45 -19.15 26.48
C LEU A 11 -0.36 -19.01 27.77
N LYS A 12 -0.56 -17.76 28.19
CA LYS A 12 -1.26 -17.38 29.42
C LYS A 12 -2.48 -16.52 29.11
N LEU A 13 -3.30 -16.29 30.13
CA LEU A 13 -4.44 -15.37 30.02
C LEU A 13 -3.98 -13.92 29.79
N ASP A 14 -2.85 -13.53 30.37
CA ASP A 14 -2.23 -12.20 30.20
C ASP A 14 -1.95 -11.87 28.72
N ASP A 15 -1.65 -12.88 27.89
CA ASP A 15 -1.38 -12.70 26.46
C ASP A 15 -2.62 -12.20 25.69
N VAL A 16 -3.83 -12.46 26.22
CA VAL A 16 -5.09 -11.95 25.64
C VAL A 16 -5.22 -10.45 25.85
N GLU A 17 -4.78 -9.94 27.01
CA GLU A 17 -4.80 -8.50 27.30
C GLU A 17 -3.85 -7.74 26.37
N GLU A 18 -2.67 -8.31 26.08
CA GLU A 18 -1.73 -7.75 25.09
C GLU A 18 -2.37 -7.66 23.71
N PHE A 19 -3.08 -8.71 23.29
CA PHE A 19 -3.80 -8.72 22.02
C PHE A 19 -4.88 -7.64 21.95
N ASP A 20 -5.68 -7.48 23.00
CA ASP A 20 -6.76 -6.49 23.03
C ASP A 20 -6.23 -5.05 22.98
N ILE A 21 -5.07 -4.78 23.59
CA ILE A 21 -4.39 -3.48 23.51
C ILE A 21 -3.98 -3.19 22.06
N VAL A 22 -3.28 -4.13 21.41
CA VAL A 22 -2.80 -3.95 20.03
C VAL A 22 -3.97 -3.83 19.05
N LYS A 23 -5.01 -4.65 19.23
CA LYS A 23 -6.24 -4.59 18.43
C LYS A 23 -6.91 -3.22 18.55
N LYS A 24 -7.06 -2.71 19.77
CA LYS A 24 -7.64 -1.39 20.03
C LYS A 24 -6.81 -0.27 19.42
N GLU A 25 -5.48 -0.36 19.47
CA GLU A 25 -4.59 0.62 18.83
C GLU A 25 -4.69 0.60 17.29
N LEU A 26 -4.81 -0.59 16.69
CA LEU A 26 -5.02 -0.70 15.24
C LEU A 26 -6.40 -0.18 14.82
N GLU A 27 -7.45 -0.45 15.60
CA GLU A 27 -8.79 0.08 15.35
C GLU A 27 -8.84 1.60 15.53
N SER A 28 -8.16 2.17 16.52
CA SER A 28 -8.10 3.62 16.71
C SER A 28 -7.31 4.31 15.60
N ARG A 29 -6.20 3.71 15.13
CA ARG A 29 -5.47 4.18 13.96
C ARG A 29 -6.31 4.07 12.69
N LYS A 30 -7.05 2.97 12.49
CA LYS A 30 -7.97 2.83 11.36
C LYS A 30 -9.07 3.88 11.37
N LYS A 31 -9.65 4.24 12.51
CA LYS A 31 -10.65 5.31 12.60
C LYS A 31 -10.08 6.69 12.28
N GLN A 32 -8.85 6.98 12.71
CA GLN A 32 -8.15 8.20 12.30
C GLN A 32 -7.79 8.20 10.81
N GLN A 33 -7.61 7.01 10.21
CA GLN A 33 -7.37 6.85 8.79
C GLN A 33 -8.67 6.92 7.97
N GLU A 34 -9.79 6.43 8.49
CA GLU A 34 -11.10 6.37 7.82
C GLU A 34 -11.78 7.74 7.72
N GLU A 35 -11.60 8.65 8.68
CA GLU A 35 -12.04 10.06 8.51
C GLU A 35 -11.25 10.80 7.41
N VAL A 36 -10.09 10.27 6.98
CA VAL A 36 -9.29 10.83 5.88
C VAL A 36 -9.51 10.07 4.57
N ASP A 37 -9.82 8.77 4.62
CA ASP A 37 -9.92 7.91 3.42
C ASP A 37 -11.27 8.01 2.68
N VAL A 38 -12.32 8.57 3.27
CA VAL A 38 -13.57 8.86 2.54
C VAL A 38 -13.41 10.02 1.54
N VAL A 39 -12.29 10.77 1.60
CA VAL A 39 -11.95 11.83 0.63
C VAL A 39 -10.71 11.50 -0.22
N GLY A 40 -9.96 10.44 0.07
CA GLY A 40 -8.84 10.03 -0.78
C GLY A 40 -7.87 9.14 -0.03
N GLY A 41 -7.69 7.91 -0.49
CA GLY A 41 -6.63 7.66 -1.45
C GLY A 41 -5.25 7.68 -0.79
N ALA A 42 -4.69 6.49 -0.57
CA ALA A 42 -3.26 6.18 -0.56
C ALA A 42 -2.34 7.34 -0.15
N SER A 43 -2.10 7.53 1.14
CA SER A 43 -1.10 8.52 1.57
C SER A 43 -0.47 8.17 2.92
N ALA A 44 0.32 7.10 2.92
CA ALA A 44 1.61 7.18 3.57
C ALA A 44 2.49 8.09 2.69
N ALA A 45 2.63 9.35 3.14
CA ALA A 45 3.69 10.29 2.80
C ALA A 45 3.96 10.57 1.30
N SER A 46 3.41 11.67 0.79
CA SER A 46 4.10 12.58 -0.15
C SER A 46 3.15 13.70 -0.55
N SER A 47 3.48 14.92 -0.11
CA SER A 47 2.88 16.18 -0.54
C SER A 47 3.39 16.59 -1.93
N ASP A 48 3.33 15.68 -2.91
CA ASP A 48 3.62 15.98 -4.31
C ASP A 48 2.50 15.43 -5.17
N SER A 49 1.89 16.30 -5.97
CA SER A 49 0.79 16.02 -6.90
C SER A 49 1.22 15.16 -8.10
N LYS A 50 2.04 14.14 -7.88
CA LYS A 50 2.46 13.17 -8.90
C LYS A 50 1.41 12.07 -8.98
N SER A 51 0.96 11.74 -10.20
CA SER A 51 0.04 10.63 -10.40
C SER A 51 0.67 9.33 -9.87
N ARG A 52 -0.16 8.39 -9.41
CA ARG A 52 0.30 7.08 -8.91
C ARG A 52 1.28 6.40 -9.87
N ASP A 53 1.05 6.54 -11.17
CA ASP A 53 1.92 6.00 -12.22
C ASP A 53 3.30 6.66 -12.24
N GLN A 54 3.38 7.98 -12.05
CA GLN A 54 4.67 8.68 -11.94
C GLN A 54 5.48 8.19 -10.73
N LEU A 55 4.81 7.96 -9.59
CA LEU A 55 5.45 7.45 -8.38
C LEU A 55 6.01 6.03 -8.59
N ILE A 56 5.26 5.17 -9.28
CA ILE A 56 5.68 3.80 -9.62
C ILE A 56 6.85 3.86 -10.61
N ASN A 57 6.76 4.69 -11.64
CA ASN A 57 7.80 4.84 -12.67
C ASN A 57 9.14 5.29 -12.07
N GLU A 58 9.13 6.27 -11.16
CA GLU A 58 10.32 6.72 -10.42
C GLU A 58 10.91 5.60 -9.56
N ARG A 59 10.06 4.85 -8.84
CA ARG A 59 10.50 3.77 -7.94
C ARG A 59 11.16 2.60 -8.67
N ILE A 60 10.68 2.25 -9.87
CA ILE A 60 11.20 1.12 -10.65
C ILE A 60 12.23 1.54 -11.71
N GLY A 61 12.58 2.83 -11.78
CA GLY A 61 13.49 3.37 -12.79
C GLY A 61 12.94 3.31 -14.22
N TYR A 62 11.61 3.22 -14.38
CA TYR A 62 10.98 3.15 -15.70
C TYR A 62 10.87 4.54 -16.33
N LYS A 63 11.44 4.69 -17.53
CA LYS A 63 11.36 5.91 -18.34
C LYS A 63 10.54 5.60 -19.59
N PRO A 64 9.23 5.93 -19.64
CA PRO A 64 8.43 5.68 -20.82
C PRO A 64 9.04 6.45 -22.00
N HIS A 65 9.46 5.72 -23.02
CA HIS A 65 9.89 6.34 -24.26
C HIS A 65 8.64 6.95 -24.92
N PRO A 66 8.64 8.24 -25.30
CA PRO A 66 7.52 8.80 -26.05
C PRO A 66 7.41 7.99 -27.34
N LYS A 67 6.37 7.17 -27.46
CA LYS A 67 6.08 6.49 -28.72
C LYS A 67 5.83 7.59 -29.75
N PRO A 68 6.61 7.70 -30.83
CA PRO A 68 6.28 8.63 -31.88
C PRO A 68 4.89 8.27 -32.38
N ASN A 69 3.94 9.19 -32.24
CA ASN A 69 2.61 9.11 -32.85
C ASN A 69 2.81 9.13 -34.36
N ASN A 70 3.13 7.98 -34.95
CA ASN A 70 3.18 7.82 -36.38
C ASN A 70 2.35 6.60 -36.77
N LEU A 71 1.03 6.78 -36.78
CA LEU A 71 0.19 6.13 -37.77
C LEU A 71 -0.76 7.17 -38.36
N PRO A 72 -0.68 7.43 -39.68
CA PRO A 72 -1.66 8.25 -40.38
C PRO A 72 -3.02 7.53 -40.38
N SER A 73 -4.06 8.33 -40.18
CA SER A 73 -5.46 8.02 -40.51
C SER A 73 -5.55 7.18 -41.80
N LEU A 74 -6.00 5.91 -41.72
CA LEU A 74 -6.23 5.11 -42.93
C LEU A 74 -7.55 4.31 -42.95
N PHE A 75 -8.35 4.30 -41.89
CA PHE A 75 -9.67 3.65 -41.95
C PHE A 75 -10.75 4.53 -41.35
N GLY A 76 -11.38 5.36 -42.18
CA GLY A 76 -12.52 6.16 -41.73
C GLY A 76 -13.08 7.18 -42.71
N ASN A 77 -13.11 6.90 -44.01
CA ASN A 77 -13.99 7.61 -44.95
C ASN A 77 -14.98 6.60 -45.53
N LEU A 78 -16.15 6.46 -44.90
CA LEU A 78 -17.33 5.89 -45.55
C LEU A 78 -18.52 6.78 -45.22
N GLN A 79 -18.91 7.56 -46.23
CA GLN A 79 -20.10 8.40 -46.24
C GLN A 79 -21.23 7.60 -46.90
N PHE A 80 -22.41 7.57 -46.26
CA PHE A 80 -23.66 7.06 -46.83
C PHE A 80 -24.20 8.00 -47.91
#